data_AF-A0A1C6BH85-F1
#
_entry.id   AF-A0A1C6BH85-F1
#
_cell.length_a   1.000
_cell.length_b   1.000
_cell.length_c   1.000
_cell.angle_alpha   90.00
_cell.angle_beta   90.00
_cell.angle_gamma   90.00
#
_symmetry.space_group_name_H-M   'P 1'
#
loop_
_entity.id
_entity.type
_entity.pdbx_description
1 polymer ?
#
loop_
_entity_poly.entity_id
_entity_poly.type
_entity_poly.pdbx_seq_one_letter_code
_entity_poly.pdbx_strand_id
1 'polypeptide(L)'
;MLSCVVIFVFFILLISQLIGVRCVFLLFHNGILSIPSANPFLVMFAYLFLISLIFGVLIATVAGAISLRPLRRFIRTTKEVASGNFSVRFKLGGLEEYNQIMVSLNTMIEEMSNIETLRDDFVSNISHEFKTPIASIHGFAKLLKKENLPEESRQEYLDIIIFESERLSIEIINFISVGKSHFFFLVKSFSGCTVNSDTFKDISSINFHNVAFTSSENCISDKLLKCNIIKGLRRIF
;
A
#
# COMPACT_ATOMS: atom_id res chain seq x y z
N MET A 1 15.81 11.79 13.26
CA MET A 1 15.09 11.85 14.55
C MET A 1 15.75 11.01 15.65
N LEU A 2 16.05 9.72 15.42
CA LEU A 2 16.77 8.88 16.39
C LEU A 2 18.13 9.50 16.79
N SER A 3 18.88 10.03 15.82
CA SER A 3 20.16 10.71 16.07
C SER A 3 20.01 11.98 16.92
N CYS A 4 18.97 12.80 16.69
CA CYS A 4 18.72 14.01 17.49
C CYS A 4 18.36 13.67 18.94
N VAL A 5 17.55 12.63 19.15
CA VAL A 5 17.20 12.15 20.50
C VAL A 5 18.44 11.60 21.20
N VAL A 6 19.25 10.78 20.53
CA VAL A 6 20.49 10.24 21.11
C VAL A 6 21.46 11.36 21.48
N ILE A 7 21.62 12.37 20.62
CA ILE A 7 22.46 13.55 20.90
C ILE A 7 21.91 14.35 22.09
N PHE A 8 20.59 14.58 22.14
CA PHE A 8 19.96 15.30 23.25
C PHE A 8 20.10 14.56 24.59
N VAL A 9 19.92 13.23 24.59
CA VAL A 9 20.12 12.38 25.77
C VAL A 9 21.59 12.37 26.19
N PHE A 10 22.53 12.33 25.25
CA PHE A 10 23.95 12.43 25.53
C PHE A 10 24.30 13.75 26.23
N PHE A 11 23.79 14.89 25.75
CA PHE A 11 24.00 16.19 26.39
C PHE A 11 23.38 16.26 27.79
N ILE A 12 22.17 15.72 27.99
CA ILE A 12 21.54 15.65 29.32
C ILE A 12 22.37 14.82 30.29
N LEU A 13 22.85 13.65 29.86
CA LEU A 13 23.69 12.78 30.70
C LEU A 13 25.00 13.48 31.05
N LEU A 14 25.66 14.14 30.08
CA LEU A 14 26.90 14.88 30.29
C LEU A 14 26.70 16.05 31.28
N ILE A 15 25.64 16.83 31.12
CA ILE A 15 25.28 17.92 32.04
C ILE A 15 24.99 17.39 33.44
N SER A 16 24.25 16.28 33.56
CA SER A 16 23.96 15.65 34.86
C SER A 16 25.24 15.19 35.58
N GLN A 17 26.22 14.67 34.83
CA GLN A 17 27.51 14.25 35.37
C GLN A 17 28.35 15.45 35.81
N LEU A 18 28.39 16.54 35.04
CA LEU A 18 29.11 17.76 35.41
C LEU A 18 28.51 18.41 36.68
N ILE A 19 27.19 18.47 36.78
CA ILE A 19 26.49 18.99 37.97
C ILE A 19 26.76 18.10 39.17
N GLY A 20 26.67 16.77 39.01
CA GLY A 20 26.95 15.83 40.08
C GLY A 20 28.37 15.97 40.64
N VAL A 21 29.38 16.06 39.78
CA VAL A 21 30.78 16.28 40.19
C VAL A 21 30.93 17.62 40.93
N ARG A 22 30.34 18.70 40.42
CA ARG A 22 30.38 20.04 41.05
C ARG A 22 29.69 20.07 42.41
N CYS A 23 28.53 19.44 42.55
CA CYS A 23 27.80 19.36 43.81
C CYS A 23 28.59 18.59 44.87
N VAL A 24 29.17 17.43 44.52
CA VAL A 24 29.95 16.65 45.49
C VAL A 24 31.23 17.38 45.89
N PHE A 25 31.92 18.04 44.96
CA PHE A 25 33.10 18.86 45.26
C PHE A 25 32.78 20.00 46.24
N LEU A 26 31.65 20.70 46.06
CA LEU A 26 31.20 21.76 46.98
C LEU A 26 30.83 21.21 48.36
N LEU A 27 30.17 20.05 48.44
CA LEU A 27 29.82 19.42 49.72
C LEU A 27 31.06 18.94 50.49
N PHE A 28 32.10 18.48 49.79
CA PHE A 28 33.39 18.14 50.38
C PHE A 28 34.12 19.38 50.90
N HIS A 29 34.14 20.48 50.14
CA HIS A 29 34.76 21.73 50.56
C HIS A 29 34.11 22.32 51.82
N ASN A 30 32.78 22.18 51.95
CA ASN A 30 32.05 22.66 53.13
C ASN A 30 32.14 21.71 54.34
N GLY A 31 32.91 20.63 54.26
CA GLY A 31 33.18 19.73 55.39
C GLY A 31 31.99 18.89 55.86
N ILE A 32 30.90 18.82 55.09
CA ILE A 32 29.65 18.15 55.47
C ILE A 32 29.73 16.63 55.26
N LEU A 33 30.51 16.16 54.27
CA LEU A 33 30.72 14.74 54.00
C LEU A 33 32.07 14.26 54.57
N SER A 34 32.06 13.66 55.76
CA SER A 34 33.19 12.87 56.27
C SER A 34 33.14 11.46 55.69
N ILE A 35 33.87 11.20 54.60
CA ILE A 35 33.92 9.89 53.93
C ILE A 35 34.88 8.97 54.72
N PRO A 36 34.42 7.85 55.32
CA PRO A 36 35.23 7.04 56.23
C PRO A 36 36.02 5.94 55.52
N SER A 37 36.60 6.19 54.34
CA SER A 37 37.33 5.17 53.58
C SER A 37 38.60 5.68 52.90
N ALA A 38 39.58 4.77 52.74
CA ALA A 38 40.94 5.06 52.27
C ALA A 38 41.03 5.69 50.86
N ASN A 39 39.95 5.71 50.08
CA ASN A 39 39.90 6.30 48.74
C ASN A 39 38.57 7.07 48.52
N PRO A 40 38.43 8.29 49.05
CA PRO A 40 37.21 9.08 48.95
C PRO A 40 36.78 9.37 47.49
N PHE A 41 37.74 9.44 46.57
CA PHE A 41 37.48 9.63 45.14
C PHE A 41 36.75 8.45 44.50
N LEU A 42 37.10 7.19 44.82
CA LEU A 42 36.48 6.01 44.21
C LEU A 42 35.01 5.87 44.61
N VAL A 43 34.67 6.15 45.87
CA VAL A 43 33.28 6.11 46.36
C VAL A 43 32.45 7.19 45.67
N MET A 44 32.99 8.40 45.49
CA MET A 44 32.32 9.48 44.75
C MET A 44 32.02 9.08 43.31
N PHE A 45 33.00 8.54 42.57
CA PHE A 45 32.79 8.12 41.19
C PHE A 45 31.76 6.98 41.07
N ALA A 46 31.72 6.07 42.05
CA ALA A 46 30.74 4.99 42.07
C ALA A 46 29.29 5.49 42.22
N TYR A 47 29.04 6.47 43.09
CA TYR A 47 27.69 7.06 43.25
C TYR A 47 27.23 7.82 42.00
N LEU A 48 28.12 8.58 41.37
CA LEU A 48 27.80 9.31 40.13
C LEU A 48 27.45 8.35 38.98
N PHE A 49 28.18 7.23 38.88
CA PHE A 49 27.91 6.20 37.88
C PHE A 49 26.54 5.55 38.09
N LEU A 50 26.18 5.21 39.32
CA LEU A 50 24.88 4.60 39.64
C LEU A 50 23.71 5.52 39.27
N ILE A 51 23.79 6.80 39.62
CA ILE A 51 22.75 7.78 39.29
C ILE A 51 22.64 7.94 37.77
N SER A 52 23.77 8.08 37.06
CA SER A 52 23.79 8.21 35.60
C SER A 52 23.19 6.98 34.90
N LEU A 53 23.45 5.78 35.42
CA LEU A 53 22.89 4.54 34.89
C LEU A 53 21.36 4.50 35.05
N ILE A 54 20.84 4.89 36.23
CA ILE A 54 19.40 4.94 36.49
C ILE A 54 18.71 5.94 35.55
N PHE A 55 19.24 7.16 35.43
CA PHE A 55 18.68 8.18 34.54
C PHE A 55 18.77 7.77 33.07
N GLY A 56 19.87 7.13 32.64
CA GLY A 56 20.03 6.64 31.29
C GLY A 56 18.97 5.60 30.93
N VAL A 57 18.75 4.62 31.81
CA VAL A 57 17.72 3.57 31.61
C VAL A 57 16.31 4.18 31.58
N LEU A 58 16.02 5.13 32.49
CA LEU A 58 14.73 5.81 32.54
C LEU A 58 14.44 6.59 31.25
N ILE A 59 15.40 7.38 30.78
CA ILE A 59 15.23 8.18 29.57
C ILE A 59 15.13 7.28 28.32
N ALA A 60 15.96 6.23 28.22
CA ALA A 60 15.94 5.31 27.09
C ALA A 60 14.58 4.62 26.92
N THR A 61 13.98 4.15 28.02
CA THR A 61 12.67 3.48 27.98
C THR A 61 11.54 4.44 27.59
N VAL A 62 11.53 5.66 28.13
CA VAL A 62 10.52 6.69 27.80
C VAL A 62 10.65 7.16 26.35
N ALA A 63 11.87 7.49 25.90
CA ALA A 63 12.13 7.95 24.53
C ALA A 63 11.76 6.88 23.49
N GLY A 64 12.11 5.61 23.76
CA GLY A 64 11.73 4.49 22.90
C GLY A 64 10.22 4.32 22.80
N ALA A 65 9.50 4.43 23.91
CA ALA A 65 8.04 4.33 23.92
C ALA A 65 7.37 5.47 23.13
N ILE A 66 7.86 6.70 23.25
CA ILE A 66 7.31 7.87 22.53
C ILE A 66 7.55 7.75 21.02
N SER A 67 8.76 7.36 20.59
CA SER A 67 9.12 7.28 19.17
C SER A 67 8.44 6.13 18.43
N LEU A 68 8.22 4.99 19.10
CA LEU A 68 7.62 3.79 18.46
C LEU A 68 6.08 3.80 18.43
N ARG A 69 5.42 4.59 19.28
CA ARG A 69 3.94 4.73 19.31
C ARG A 69 3.33 5.12 17.95
N PRO A 70 3.80 6.16 17.23
CA PRO A 70 3.24 6.51 15.94
C PRO A 70 3.41 5.39 14.89
N LEU A 71 4.55 4.69 14.90
CA LEU A 71 4.80 3.57 13.99
C LEU A 71 3.83 2.40 14.18
N ARG A 72 3.46 2.08 15.41
CA ARG A 72 2.45 1.04 15.67
C ARG A 72 1.07 1.44 15.15
N ARG A 73 0.70 2.72 15.23
CA ARG A 73 -0.55 3.23 14.65
C ARG A 73 -0.53 3.12 13.13
N PHE A 74 0.61 3.40 12.49
CA PHE A 74 0.80 3.19 11.04
C PHE A 74 0.51 1.76 10.64
N ILE A 75 1.20 0.81 11.26
CA ILE A 75 1.06 -0.60 10.94
C ILE A 75 -0.39 -1.07 11.09
N ARG A 76 -1.09 -0.62 12.15
CA ARG A 76 -2.48 -0.99 12.38
C ARG A 76 -3.42 -0.44 11.30
N THR A 77 -3.37 0.86 11.02
CA THR A 77 -4.24 1.47 10.02
C THR A 77 -3.98 0.92 8.63
N THR A 78 -2.71 0.72 8.25
CA THR A 78 -2.38 0.09 6.97
C THR A 78 -2.90 -1.35 6.89
N LYS A 79 -2.88 -2.09 8.00
CA LYS A 79 -3.49 -3.43 8.05
C LYS A 79 -5.02 -3.40 7.89
N GLU A 80 -5.69 -2.39 8.47
CA GLU A 80 -7.13 -2.18 8.28
C GLU A 80 -7.47 -1.83 6.82
N VAL A 81 -6.69 -0.96 6.18
CA VAL A 81 -6.81 -0.66 4.73
C VAL A 81 -6.59 -1.91 3.88
N ALA A 82 -5.57 -2.71 4.20
CA ALA A 82 -5.28 -3.97 3.49
C ALA A 82 -6.39 -5.02 3.67
N SER A 83 -7.24 -4.90 4.69
CA SER A 83 -8.42 -5.74 4.86
C SER A 83 -9.64 -5.29 4.05
N GLY A 84 -9.51 -4.24 3.23
CA GLY A 84 -10.60 -3.70 2.40
C GLY A 84 -11.39 -2.57 3.06
N ASN A 85 -11.02 -2.14 4.27
CA ASN A 85 -11.67 -1.00 4.92
C ASN A 85 -11.02 0.32 4.47
N PHE A 86 -11.52 0.89 3.39
CA PHE A 86 -11.05 2.18 2.85
C PHE A 86 -11.71 3.40 3.50
N SER A 87 -12.47 3.26 4.59
CA SER A 87 -13.05 4.40 5.33
C SER A 87 -12.10 4.96 6.40
N VAL A 88 -11.02 4.25 6.72
CA VAL A 88 -10.07 4.67 7.74
C VAL A 88 -9.20 5.81 7.21
N ARG A 89 -8.91 6.81 8.06
CA ARG A 89 -8.04 7.94 7.73
C ARG A 89 -7.01 8.18 8.81
N PHE A 90 -5.82 8.58 8.41
CA PHE A 90 -4.79 9.07 9.32
C PHE A 90 -5.12 10.49 9.77
N LYS A 91 -5.16 10.71 11.08
CA LYS A 91 -5.32 12.05 11.66
C LYS A 91 -4.04 12.85 11.47
N LEU A 92 -4.16 14.04 10.90
CA LEU A 92 -3.06 15.00 10.81
C LEU A 92 -2.71 15.49 12.22
N GLY A 93 -1.41 15.56 12.52
CA GLY A 93 -0.92 15.97 13.83
C GLY A 93 0.51 15.50 14.09
N GLY A 94 1.29 16.34 14.77
CA GLY A 94 2.72 16.12 14.99
C GLY A 94 3.58 17.01 14.09
N LEU A 95 4.82 16.58 13.84
CA LEU A 95 5.78 17.31 13.02
C LEU A 95 5.33 17.36 11.54
N GLU A 96 5.81 18.38 10.83
CA GLU A 96 5.45 18.65 9.44
C GLU A 96 5.79 17.48 8.51
N GLU A 97 6.94 16.83 8.71
CA GLU A 97 7.39 15.69 7.90
C GLU A 97 6.46 14.48 8.05
N TYR A 98 5.88 14.28 9.24
CA TYR A 98 4.89 13.21 9.43
C TYR A 98 3.58 13.54 8.74
N ASN A 99 3.16 14.80 8.77
CA ASN A 99 1.92 15.23 8.12
C ASN A 99 1.97 15.00 6.60
N GLN A 100 3.12 15.22 5.95
CA GLN A 100 3.27 14.93 4.52
C GLN A 100 3.00 13.46 4.20
N ILE A 101 3.58 12.53 4.98
CA ILE A 101 3.31 11.09 4.82
C ILE A 101 1.83 10.78 5.05
N MET A 102 1.17 11.46 6.00
CA MET A 102 -0.24 11.24 6.31
C MET A 102 -1.13 11.66 5.15
N VAL A 103 -0.82 12.80 4.55
CA VAL A 103 -1.52 13.29 3.37
C VAL A 103 -1.36 12.29 2.22
N SER A 104 -0.13 11.89 1.89
CA SER A 104 0.11 10.92 0.81
C SER A 104 -0.58 9.58 1.05
N LEU A 105 -0.61 9.08 2.29
CA LEU A 105 -1.33 7.85 2.61
C LEU A 105 -2.84 8.00 2.53
N ASN A 106 -3.39 9.13 2.99
CA ASN A 106 -4.82 9.39 2.87
C ASN A 106 -5.25 9.50 1.41
N THR A 107 -4.45 10.17 0.56
CA THR A 107 -4.66 10.20 -0.89
C THR A 107 -4.61 8.79 -1.48
N MET A 108 -3.62 7.97 -1.10
CA MET A 108 -3.57 6.57 -1.55
C MET A 108 -4.82 5.78 -1.15
N ILE A 109 -5.32 5.93 0.07
CA ILE A 109 -6.53 5.24 0.54
C ILE A 109 -7.76 5.71 -0.25
N GLU A 110 -7.84 7.01 -0.56
CA GLU A 110 -8.91 7.58 -1.37
C GLU A 110 -8.89 7.04 -2.80
N GLU A 111 -7.73 6.99 -3.45
CA GLU A 111 -7.57 6.37 -4.77
C GLU A 111 -7.97 4.88 -4.75
N MET A 112 -7.56 4.13 -3.73
CA MET A 112 -7.98 2.73 -3.57
C MET A 112 -9.50 2.59 -3.42
N SER A 113 -10.13 3.49 -2.66
CA SER A 113 -11.58 3.51 -2.51
C SER A 113 -12.27 3.77 -3.86
N ASN A 114 -11.76 4.71 -4.64
CA ASN A 114 -12.30 5.02 -5.97
C ASN A 114 -12.18 3.83 -6.92
N ILE A 115 -11.04 3.13 -6.88
CA ILE A 115 -10.83 1.92 -7.70
C ILE A 115 -11.83 0.82 -7.34
N GLU A 116 -12.10 0.60 -6.04
CA GLU A 116 -13.08 -0.42 -5.62
C GLU A 116 -14.50 -0.03 -6.08
N THR A 117 -14.90 1.24 -5.93
CA THR A 117 -16.18 1.72 -6.46
C THR A 117 -16.29 1.52 -7.98
N LEU A 118 -15.25 1.88 -8.74
CA LEU A 118 -15.23 1.70 -10.19
C LEU A 118 -15.29 0.22 -10.60
N ARG A 119 -14.64 -0.66 -9.82
CA ARG A 119 -14.71 -2.10 -10.03
C ARG A 119 -16.12 -2.62 -9.77
N ASP A 120 -16.76 -2.20 -8.69
CA ASP A 120 -18.13 -2.60 -8.36
C ASP A 120 -19.12 -2.13 -9.43
N ASP A 121 -19.01 -0.88 -9.86
CA ASP A 121 -19.82 -0.31 -10.94
C ASP A 121 -19.60 -1.07 -12.26
N PHE A 122 -18.35 -1.40 -12.60
CA PHE A 122 -18.01 -2.17 -13.79
C PHE A 122 -18.64 -3.57 -13.77
N VAL A 123 -18.52 -4.30 -12.65
CA VAL A 123 -19.09 -5.64 -12.50
C VAL A 123 -20.62 -5.59 -12.56
N SER A 124 -21.23 -4.61 -11.92
CA SER A 124 -22.68 -4.39 -11.94
C SER A 124 -23.17 -4.13 -13.36
N ASN A 125 -22.55 -3.17 -14.07
CA ASN A 125 -22.94 -2.78 -15.42
C ASN A 125 -22.82 -3.94 -16.40
N ILE A 126 -21.71 -4.70 -16.37
CA ILE A 126 -21.54 -5.88 -17.22
C ILE A 126 -22.61 -6.94 -16.95
N SER A 127 -22.91 -7.19 -15.67
CA SER A 127 -23.91 -8.19 -15.29
C SER A 127 -25.29 -7.83 -15.84
N HIS A 128 -25.63 -6.54 -15.84
CA HIS A 128 -26.88 -6.03 -16.41
C HIS A 128 -26.91 -6.16 -17.93
N GLU A 129 -25.88 -5.71 -18.63
CA GLU A 129 -25.81 -5.74 -20.10
C GLU A 129 -25.79 -7.17 -20.66
N PHE A 130 -25.22 -8.14 -19.94
CA PHE A 130 -25.19 -9.54 -20.37
C PHE A 130 -26.51 -10.27 -20.13
N LYS A 131 -27.28 -9.87 -19.11
CA LYS A 131 -28.53 -10.57 -18.74
C LYS A 131 -29.56 -10.56 -19.87
N THR A 132 -29.67 -9.43 -20.59
CA THR A 132 -30.64 -9.23 -21.67
C THR A 132 -30.40 -10.14 -22.89
N PRO A 133 -29.23 -10.13 -23.55
CA PRO A 133 -28.95 -11.00 -24.69
C PRO A 133 -28.96 -12.49 -24.30
N ILE A 134 -28.45 -12.85 -23.11
CA ILE A 134 -28.49 -14.24 -22.63
C ILE A 134 -29.94 -14.72 -22.43
N ALA A 135 -30.80 -13.88 -21.85
CA ALA A 135 -32.21 -14.21 -21.70
C ALA A 135 -32.92 -14.36 -23.05
N SER A 136 -32.59 -13.52 -24.03
CA SER A 136 -33.10 -13.60 -25.40
C SER A 136 -32.70 -14.93 -26.07
N ILE A 137 -31.40 -15.23 -26.10
CA ILE A 137 -30.86 -16.49 -26.65
C ILE A 137 -31.52 -17.69 -25.99
N HIS A 138 -31.63 -17.71 -24.66
CA HIS A 138 -32.27 -18.79 -23.93
C HIS A 138 -33.77 -18.92 -24.26
N GLY A 139 -34.47 -17.80 -24.38
CA GLY A 139 -35.90 -17.75 -24.73
C GLY A 139 -36.16 -18.34 -26.12
N PHE A 140 -35.44 -17.88 -27.13
CA PHE A 140 -35.58 -18.38 -28.50
C PHE A 140 -35.11 -19.83 -28.65
N ALA A 141 -34.03 -20.23 -27.96
CA ALA A 141 -33.59 -21.62 -27.91
C ALA A 141 -34.66 -22.55 -27.30
N LYS A 142 -35.43 -22.05 -26.30
CA LYS A 142 -36.55 -22.79 -25.72
C LYS A 142 -37.74 -22.89 -26.69
N LEU A 143 -38.01 -21.86 -27.48
CA LEU A 143 -39.05 -21.88 -28.51
C LEU A 143 -38.72 -22.87 -29.65
N LEU A 144 -37.44 -22.99 -30.02
CA LEU A 144 -36.95 -23.96 -31.01
C LEU A 144 -37.18 -25.42 -30.61
N LYS A 145 -37.33 -25.73 -29.31
CA LYS A 145 -37.61 -27.09 -28.84
C LYS A 145 -39.08 -27.53 -28.99
N LYS A 146 -39.99 -26.67 -29.50
CA LYS A 146 -41.40 -27.01 -29.70
C LYS A 146 -41.58 -27.89 -30.95
N GLU A 147 -42.38 -28.95 -30.85
CA GLU A 147 -42.52 -29.98 -31.90
C GLU A 147 -43.27 -29.50 -33.16
N ASN A 148 -44.18 -28.53 -33.04
CA ASN A 148 -45.01 -28.01 -34.14
C ASN A 148 -44.59 -26.60 -34.58
N LEU A 149 -43.30 -26.37 -34.82
CA LEU A 149 -42.80 -25.07 -35.25
C LEU A 149 -42.71 -25.00 -36.79
N PRO A 150 -43.34 -24.01 -37.46
CA PRO A 150 -43.16 -23.77 -38.88
C PRO A 150 -41.69 -23.49 -39.20
N GLU A 151 -41.24 -23.92 -40.39
CA GLU A 151 -39.82 -23.83 -40.73
C GLU A 151 -39.33 -22.40 -40.90
N GLU A 152 -40.22 -21.51 -41.36
CA GLU A 152 -39.97 -20.07 -41.44
C GLU A 152 -39.71 -19.45 -40.05
N SER A 153 -40.52 -19.80 -39.04
CA SER A 153 -40.32 -19.35 -37.65
C SER A 153 -39.09 -19.99 -37.00
N ARG A 154 -38.73 -21.22 -37.40
CA ARG A 154 -37.50 -21.88 -36.94
C ARG A 154 -36.27 -21.11 -37.41
N GLN A 155 -36.28 -20.69 -38.68
CA GLN A 155 -35.21 -19.88 -39.27
C GLN A 155 -35.11 -18.51 -38.61
N GLU A 156 -36.24 -17.83 -38.42
CA GLU A 156 -36.29 -16.54 -37.71
C GLU A 156 -35.69 -16.64 -36.29
N TYR A 157 -36.04 -17.66 -35.51
CA TYR A 157 -35.50 -17.83 -34.16
C TYR A 157 -34.01 -18.16 -34.15
N LEU A 158 -33.51 -18.93 -35.12
CA LEU A 158 -32.08 -19.19 -35.28
C LEU A 158 -31.33 -17.90 -35.62
N ASP A 159 -31.87 -17.08 -36.52
CA ASP A 159 -31.27 -15.79 -36.90
C ASP A 159 -31.20 -14.83 -35.70
N ILE A 160 -32.24 -14.79 -34.87
CA ILE A 160 -32.22 -13.98 -33.64
C ILE A 160 -31.16 -14.48 -32.65
N ILE A 161 -31.02 -15.80 -32.48
CA ILE A 161 -29.98 -16.36 -31.60
C ILE A 161 -28.58 -16.00 -32.10
N ILE A 162 -28.33 -16.10 -33.41
CA ILE A 162 -27.06 -15.72 -34.03
C ILE A 162 -26.79 -14.24 -33.80
N PHE A 163 -27.77 -13.38 -34.10
CA PHE A 163 -27.66 -11.93 -33.94
C PHE A 163 -27.34 -11.52 -32.50
N GLU A 164 -28.05 -12.05 -31.50
CA GLU A 164 -27.78 -11.75 -30.10
C GLU A 164 -26.43 -12.30 -29.62
N SER A 165 -25.97 -13.44 -30.17
CA SER A 165 -24.65 -14.01 -29.87
C SER A 165 -23.51 -13.15 -30.43
N GLU A 166 -23.66 -12.65 -31.66
CA GLU A 166 -22.71 -11.70 -32.27
C GLU A 166 -22.67 -10.38 -31.49
N ARG A 167 -23.84 -9.84 -31.14
CA ARG A 167 -23.94 -8.63 -30.32
C ARG A 167 -23.24 -8.78 -28.98
N LEU A 168 -23.48 -9.88 -28.26
CA LEU A 168 -22.81 -10.18 -26.98
C LEU A 168 -21.29 -10.22 -27.14
N SER A 169 -20.79 -10.82 -28.22
CA SER A 169 -19.35 -10.88 -28.52
C SER A 169 -18.72 -9.50 -28.66
N ILE A 170 -19.39 -8.57 -29.36
CA ILE A 170 -18.95 -7.18 -29.52
C ILE A 170 -18.93 -6.46 -28.17
N GLU A 171 -19.97 -6.62 -27.35
CA GLU A 171 -20.03 -6.01 -26.01
C GLU A 171 -18.88 -6.49 -25.12
N ILE A 172 -18.56 -7.79 -25.13
CA ILE A 172 -17.43 -8.35 -24.39
C ILE A 172 -16.11 -7.69 -24.82
N ILE A 173 -15.88 -7.51 -26.13
CA ILE A 173 -14.67 -6.86 -26.65
C ILE A 173 -14.59 -5.40 -26.18
N ASN A 174 -15.71 -4.68 -26.21
CA ASN A 174 -15.78 -3.30 -25.72
C ASN A 174 -15.39 -3.23 -24.24
N PHE A 175 -15.95 -4.09 -23.38
CA PHE A 175 -15.61 -4.12 -21.96
C PHE A 175 -14.16 -4.52 -21.67
N ILE A 176 -13.60 -5.48 -22.42
CA ILE A 176 -12.17 -5.86 -22.31
C ILE A 176 -11.27 -4.68 -22.65
N SER A 177 -11.64 -3.87 -23.65
CA SER A 177 -10.86 -2.68 -24.03
C SER A 177 -10.85 -1.61 -22.92
N VAL A 178 -12.00 -1.41 -22.26
CA VAL A 178 -12.14 -0.51 -21.10
C VAL A 178 -11.35 -1.03 -19.90
N GLY A 179 -11.45 -2.32 -19.58
CA GLY A 179 -10.68 -2.94 -18.50
C GLY A 179 -9.16 -2.84 -18.71
N LYS A 180 -8.68 -2.97 -19.95
CA LYS A 180 -7.26 -2.76 -20.31
C LYS A 180 -6.80 -1.32 -20.05
N SER A 181 -7.61 -0.33 -20.42
CA SER A 181 -7.29 1.08 -20.19
C SER A 181 -7.17 1.40 -18.70
N HIS A 182 -8.10 0.88 -17.89
CA HIS A 182 -8.11 1.11 -16.44
C HIS A 182 -6.93 0.43 -15.73
N PHE A 183 -6.59 -0.81 -16.11
CA PHE A 183 -5.44 -1.53 -15.56
C PHE A 183 -4.10 -0.86 -15.92
N PHE A 184 -4.00 -0.26 -17.11
CA PHE A 184 -2.82 0.51 -17.54
C PHE A 184 -2.61 1.80 -16.71
N PHE A 185 -3.70 2.45 -16.27
CA PHE A 185 -3.63 3.63 -15.40
C PHE A 185 -3.07 3.31 -14.01
N LEU A 186 -3.46 2.16 -13.43
CA LEU A 186 -2.99 1.71 -12.11
C LEU A 186 -1.48 1.47 -12.04
N VAL A 187 -0.89 0.94 -13.11
CA VAL A 187 0.57 0.70 -13.20
C VAL A 187 1.36 2.01 -13.28
N LYS A 188 0.78 3.05 -13.90
CA LYS A 188 1.42 4.35 -14.09
C LYS A 188 1.48 5.19 -12.81
N SER A 189 0.59 4.96 -11.85
CA SER A 189 0.61 5.68 -10.56
C SER A 189 1.69 5.15 -9.60
N PHE A 190 2.01 3.86 -9.66
CA PHE A 190 3.01 3.23 -8.79
C PHE A 190 4.45 3.29 -9.32
N SER A 191 4.61 3.54 -10.61
CA SER A 191 5.90 3.65 -11.27
C SER A 191 5.95 5.05 -11.85
N GLY A 192 6.79 5.95 -11.31
CA GLY A 192 7.11 7.23 -11.92
C GLY A 192 7.82 7.07 -13.27
N CYS A 193 7.20 6.36 -14.19
CA CYS A 193 7.65 6.06 -15.54
C CYS A 193 6.79 6.88 -16.48
N THR A 194 7.38 7.93 -17.00
CA THR A 194 6.90 8.65 -18.18
C THR A 194 6.92 7.68 -19.37
N VAL A 195 5.80 7.04 -19.67
CA VAL A 195 5.63 6.26 -20.90
C VAL A 195 5.44 7.25 -22.05
N ASN A 196 6.40 7.25 -22.97
CA ASN A 196 6.43 8.11 -24.16
C ASN A 196 5.37 7.67 -25.18
N SER A 197 4.75 8.63 -25.85
CA SER A 197 3.56 8.51 -26.73
C SER A 197 3.73 7.64 -27.99
N ASP A 198 4.94 7.16 -28.28
CA ASP A 198 5.26 6.62 -29.61
C ASP A 198 5.05 5.10 -29.74
N THR A 199 4.63 4.42 -28.68
CA THR A 199 4.33 2.96 -28.70
C THR A 199 2.90 2.61 -29.12
N PHE A 200 2.09 3.60 -29.50
CA PHE A 200 0.65 3.39 -29.73
C PHE A 200 0.27 3.18 -31.21
N LYS A 201 1.21 3.24 -32.16
CA LYS A 201 0.88 3.26 -33.59
C LYS A 201 0.63 1.89 -34.24
N ASP A 202 0.96 0.79 -33.55
CA ASP A 202 0.93 -0.56 -34.16
C ASP A 202 -0.20 -1.48 -33.67
N ILE A 203 -1.22 -0.96 -32.98
CA ILE A 203 -2.34 -1.79 -32.44
C ILE A 203 -3.58 -1.77 -33.37
N SER A 204 -3.48 -1.25 -34.60
CA SER A 204 -4.60 -1.25 -35.56
C SER A 204 -4.66 -2.47 -36.50
N SER A 205 -3.77 -3.45 -36.36
CA SER A 205 -3.67 -4.60 -37.28
C SER A 205 -3.52 -5.95 -36.59
N ILE A 206 -4.42 -6.30 -35.65
CA ILE A 206 -4.43 -7.65 -35.07
C ILE A 206 -5.60 -8.46 -35.62
N ASN A 207 -5.29 -9.26 -36.64
CA ASN A 207 -6.10 -10.37 -37.15
C ASN A 207 -6.11 -11.52 -36.13
N PHE A 208 -7.29 -12.03 -35.81
CA PHE A 208 -7.59 -12.81 -34.59
C PHE A 208 -7.12 -14.28 -34.56
N HIS A 209 -6.14 -14.70 -35.37
CA HIS A 209 -5.83 -16.14 -35.52
C HIS A 209 -4.57 -16.66 -34.86
N ASN A 210 -3.67 -15.80 -34.33
CA ASN A 210 -2.52 -16.26 -33.55
C ASN A 210 -2.10 -15.21 -32.52
N VAL A 211 -2.60 -15.32 -31.29
CA VAL A 211 -2.06 -14.54 -30.16
C VAL A 211 -0.78 -15.22 -29.68
N ALA A 212 0.32 -14.98 -30.40
CA ALA A 212 1.67 -15.17 -29.87
C ALA A 212 2.09 -13.86 -29.21
N PHE A 213 2.27 -13.88 -27.89
CA PHE A 213 2.94 -12.79 -27.17
C PHE A 213 4.40 -12.76 -27.64
N THR A 214 4.73 -11.92 -28.61
CA THR A 214 6.12 -11.58 -28.89
C THR A 214 6.56 -10.55 -27.84
N SER A 215 7.06 -11.04 -26.70
CA SER A 215 7.86 -10.18 -25.82
C SER A 215 9.13 -9.82 -26.57
N SER A 216 9.31 -8.54 -26.87
CA SER A 216 10.63 -7.99 -27.21
C SER A 216 11.59 -8.33 -26.06
N GLU A 217 12.46 -9.31 -26.30
CA GLU A 217 13.39 -9.90 -25.31
C GLU A 217 14.47 -8.92 -24.79
N ASN A 218 14.51 -7.66 -25.20
CA ASN A 218 15.62 -6.76 -24.85
C ASN A 218 15.34 -5.67 -23.82
N CYS A 219 14.16 -5.65 -23.17
CA CYS A 219 13.87 -4.64 -22.13
C CYS A 219 13.88 -5.20 -20.69
N ILE A 220 14.01 -6.52 -20.53
CA ILE A 220 13.77 -7.21 -19.24
C ILE A 220 15.06 -7.53 -18.48
N SER A 221 16.24 -7.46 -19.11
CA SER A 221 17.42 -8.13 -18.55
C SER A 221 18.23 -7.38 -17.48
N ASP A 222 17.98 -6.10 -17.17
CA ASP A 222 18.92 -5.37 -16.28
C ASP A 222 18.31 -4.56 -15.12
N LYS A 223 16.99 -4.66 -14.88
CA LYS A 223 16.33 -4.00 -13.71
C LYS A 223 15.41 -4.88 -12.88
N LEU A 224 15.24 -6.15 -13.23
CA LEU A 224 14.34 -7.09 -12.55
C LEU A 224 15.00 -7.95 -11.46
N LEU A 225 16.26 -7.69 -11.07
CA LEU A 225 16.93 -8.48 -10.03
C LEU A 225 16.78 -7.95 -8.59
N LYS A 226 16.02 -6.88 -8.35
CA LYS A 226 15.85 -6.29 -7.00
C LYS A 226 14.42 -6.13 -6.49
N CYS A 227 13.42 -6.71 -7.16
CA CYS A 227 12.04 -6.64 -6.69
C CYS A 227 11.53 -8.01 -6.22
N ASN A 228 11.89 -8.39 -5.00
CA ASN A 228 11.39 -9.58 -4.31
C ASN A 228 9.89 -9.48 -3.89
N ILE A 229 9.12 -8.56 -4.48
CA ILE A 229 7.71 -8.30 -4.13
C ILE A 229 6.75 -9.05 -5.08
N ILE A 230 7.23 -9.57 -6.23
CA ILE A 230 6.40 -10.23 -7.24
C ILE A 230 6.40 -11.77 -7.11
N LYS A 231 6.47 -12.30 -5.88
CA LYS A 231 6.22 -13.74 -5.61
C LYS A 231 4.85 -14.01 -4.97
N GLY A 232 4.16 -12.98 -4.48
CA GLY A 232 2.82 -13.12 -3.86
C GLY A 232 1.65 -13.13 -4.84
N LEU A 233 1.79 -12.49 -6.00
CA LEU A 233 0.68 -12.27 -6.95
C LEU A 233 0.44 -13.42 -7.96
N ARG A 234 1.20 -14.53 -7.88
CA ARG A 234 0.99 -15.75 -8.70
C ARG A 234 -0.04 -16.72 -8.10
N ARG A 235 -0.80 -16.31 -7.08
CA ARG A 235 -1.78 -17.19 -6.42
C ARG A 235 -3.23 -16.69 -6.49
N ILE A 236 -3.49 -15.58 -7.18
CA ILE A 236 -4.82 -14.96 -7.29
C ILE A 236 -5.33 -14.91 -8.74
N PHE A 237 -4.57 -15.42 -9.71
CA PHE A 237 -5.06 -15.71 -11.06
C PHE A 237 -4.76 -17.16 -11.42
#